data_AF-A0A2T1DPB7-F1
#
_entry.id   AF-A0A2T1DPB7-F1
#
_cell.length_a   1.000
_cell.length_b   1.000
_cell.length_c   1.000
_cell.angle_alpha   90.00
_cell.angle_beta   90.00
_cell.angle_gamma   90.00
#
_symmetry.space_group_name_H-M   'P 1'
#
loop_
_entity.id
_entity.type
_entity.pdbx_description
1 polymer ?
#
loop_
_entity_poly.entity_id
_entity_poly.type
_entity_poly.pdbx_seq_one_letter_code
_entity_poly.pdbx_strand_id
1 'polypeptide(L)'
;MFLLQSKVKRQLGGADHLITMNMTKPLRQSANNSQLNYLPFPQVAAVALHAKENVPITLRLPSGFEQAPPILAMGSRVRSAFCMLQTGSAVLSQQLGDLKSSIALKTYQQTLSLYLSLLAHSPAAIAIEQHPEYPAAQFGKELANQLNGWADCGLPLHDIQYHHAHVAACMVDNNIPLNTAPVLGIALGGLGYGDDKALWGGEFLLADYCQLQRVGTFKPVALLGGEQAIYQPWRNTYAHLISAFDWEDLQKVYGQLELLQFLDRQPRLLLNQLLFNSTNAPAATSVDRLFDAVAAAVGVCCETAHYDGQGAIELEALVNAEQVQSARQAPYPFEILPLRRAAQSIPYVESRSMWHSLLEDLFQGVSIHQVAARFHLGLADAIVQMVTYLQSQHSFTQVALTGHSFRNQILAQQVTEKLSAKGLTVLTHNQIPTNDSGLSVGQAAITAARMIGRVGA
;
A
#
# COMPACT_ATOMS: atom_id res chain seq x y z
N MET A 1 38.66 7.96 3.46
CA MET A 1 38.71 6.53 3.87
C MET A 1 38.47 6.36 5.37
N PHE A 2 39.25 7.03 6.24
CA PHE A 2 39.09 6.99 7.71
C PHE A 2 37.70 7.42 8.22
N LEU A 3 37.04 8.40 7.59
CA LEU A 3 35.72 8.91 8.00
C LEU A 3 34.54 7.94 7.74
N LEU A 4 34.65 7.08 6.72
CA LEU A 4 33.62 6.07 6.42
C LEU A 4 33.74 4.88 7.38
N GLN A 5 34.98 4.42 7.62
CA GLN A 5 35.26 3.35 8.58
C GLN A 5 34.90 3.76 10.02
N SER A 6 35.10 5.03 10.40
CA SER A 6 34.71 5.52 11.73
C SER A 6 33.20 5.61 11.92
N LYS A 7 32.43 5.92 10.86
CA LYS A 7 30.95 5.95 10.89
C LYS A 7 30.35 4.55 11.00
N VAL A 8 30.89 3.59 10.23
CA VAL A 8 30.49 2.17 10.29
C VAL A 8 30.81 1.56 11.67
N LYS A 9 32.01 1.81 12.21
CA LYS A 9 32.37 1.37 13.58
C LYS A 9 31.50 1.99 14.68
N ARG A 10 31.08 3.26 14.53
CA ARG A 10 30.15 3.91 15.47
C ARG A 10 28.74 3.34 15.41
N GLN A 11 28.26 2.93 14.23
CA GLN A 11 26.92 2.37 14.06
C GLN A 11 26.83 0.89 14.40
N LEU A 12 27.89 0.11 14.14
CA LEU A 12 27.95 -1.34 14.38
C LEU A 12 28.68 -1.70 15.68
N GLY A 13 28.62 -0.84 16.71
CA GLY A 13 29.44 -0.94 17.93
C GLY A 13 29.36 -2.26 18.74
N GLY A 14 28.51 -3.21 18.34
CA GLY A 14 28.42 -4.57 18.89
C GLY A 14 28.72 -5.71 17.90
N ALA A 15 29.29 -5.43 16.73
CA ALA A 15 29.70 -6.48 15.79
C ALA A 15 31.06 -7.08 16.19
N ASP A 16 31.13 -8.41 16.36
CA ASP A 16 32.34 -9.13 16.79
C ASP A 16 33.51 -8.98 15.79
N HIS A 17 33.19 -8.90 14.50
CA HIS A 17 34.16 -8.73 13.43
C HIS A 17 33.65 -7.76 12.36
N LEU A 18 34.53 -6.85 11.91
CA LEU A 18 34.26 -5.96 10.79
C LEU A 18 35.19 -6.33 9.64
N ILE A 19 34.66 -7.00 8.61
CA ILE A 19 35.38 -7.26 7.37
C ILE A 19 35.18 -6.07 6.45
N THR A 20 36.18 -5.21 6.34
CA THR A 20 36.22 -4.18 5.29
C THR A 20 37.12 -4.65 4.17
N MET A 21 36.59 -4.83 2.95
CA MET A 21 37.45 -5.01 1.78
C MET A 21 38.22 -3.71 1.51
N ASN A 22 39.51 -3.84 1.22
CA ASN A 22 40.40 -2.72 0.88
C ASN A 22 40.04 -2.22 -0.54
N MET A 23 38.90 -1.55 -0.66
CA MET A 23 38.39 -1.03 -1.91
C MET A 23 39.13 0.27 -2.23
N THR A 24 39.98 0.26 -3.25
CA THR A 24 40.58 1.47 -3.84
C THR A 24 39.53 2.42 -4.44
N LYS A 25 38.27 1.99 -4.55
CA LYS A 25 37.10 2.82 -4.90
C LYS A 25 36.12 2.89 -3.72
N PRO A 26 35.83 4.09 -3.15
CA PRO A 26 34.78 4.21 -2.15
C PRO A 26 33.41 3.86 -2.76
N LEU A 27 32.58 3.12 -2.03
CA LEU A 27 31.15 2.99 -2.35
C LEU A 27 30.51 4.38 -2.25
N ARG A 28 30.10 4.92 -3.40
CA ARG A 28 29.47 6.25 -3.49
C ARG A 28 27.96 6.22 -3.22
N GLN A 29 27.35 5.03 -3.19
CA GLN A 29 25.92 4.82 -2.98
C GLN A 29 25.67 3.60 -2.09
N SER A 30 24.62 3.65 -1.27
CA SER A 30 24.06 2.47 -0.62
C SER A 30 23.10 1.78 -1.58
N ALA A 31 23.32 0.49 -1.84
CA ALA A 31 22.37 -0.39 -2.49
C ALA A 31 21.94 -1.44 -1.45
N ASN A 32 20.64 -1.55 -1.20
CA ASN A 32 20.10 -2.65 -0.40
C ASN A 32 20.06 -3.91 -1.27
N ASN A 33 20.27 -5.09 -0.66
CA ASN A 33 20.14 -6.36 -1.39
C ASN A 33 18.68 -6.58 -1.79
N SER A 34 18.46 -6.92 -3.06
CA SER A 34 17.16 -7.34 -3.59
C SER A 34 16.70 -8.62 -2.86
N GLN A 35 15.50 -8.63 -2.28
CA GLN A 35 14.92 -9.86 -1.72
C GLN A 35 14.15 -10.65 -2.80
N LEU A 36 14.54 -11.91 -3.00
CA LEU A 36 13.87 -12.89 -3.87
C LEU A 36 13.25 -13.98 -2.99
N ASN A 37 11.93 -14.16 -3.02
CA ASN A 37 11.25 -15.26 -2.33
C ASN A 37 10.91 -16.37 -3.33
N TYR A 38 11.50 -17.55 -3.17
CA TYR A 38 11.07 -18.79 -3.84
C TYR A 38 10.34 -19.67 -2.82
N LEU A 39 9.07 -20.03 -3.09
CA LEU A 39 8.33 -21.06 -2.33
C LEU A 39 7.67 -22.06 -3.30
N PRO A 40 7.46 -23.33 -2.88
CA PRO A 40 7.21 -24.44 -3.78
C PRO A 40 5.69 -24.65 -3.99
N PHE A 41 5.07 -23.89 -4.89
CA PHE A 41 3.76 -24.25 -5.43
C PHE A 41 3.93 -24.86 -6.82
N PRO A 42 3.59 -26.15 -7.04
CA PRO A 42 3.71 -26.76 -8.35
C PRO A 42 2.54 -26.38 -9.28
N GLN A 43 2.90 -25.89 -10.47
CA GLN A 43 2.14 -25.98 -11.73
C GLN A 43 0.70 -25.46 -11.75
N VAL A 44 0.54 -24.14 -11.62
CA VAL A 44 -0.36 -23.33 -12.46
C VAL A 44 0.47 -22.11 -12.85
N ALA A 45 0.39 -21.64 -14.10
CA ALA A 45 1.22 -20.56 -14.65
C ALA A 45 1.49 -19.48 -13.59
N ALA A 46 2.74 -19.42 -13.12
CA ALA A 46 3.12 -18.60 -11.98
C ALA A 46 2.66 -17.17 -12.24
N VAL A 47 1.69 -16.70 -11.45
CA VAL A 47 1.36 -15.28 -11.32
C VAL A 47 2.61 -14.64 -10.71
N ALA A 48 3.54 -14.24 -11.58
CA ALA A 48 4.82 -13.67 -11.20
C ALA A 48 4.61 -12.23 -10.71
N LEU A 49 4.14 -12.08 -9.47
CA LEU A 49 4.14 -10.81 -8.73
C LEU A 49 5.58 -10.50 -8.27
N HIS A 50 6.44 -10.22 -9.24
CA HIS A 50 7.88 -10.03 -9.01
C HIS A 50 8.32 -8.63 -9.42
N ALA A 51 7.96 -7.60 -8.66
CA ALA A 51 8.70 -6.36 -8.74
C ALA A 51 10.15 -6.61 -8.35
N LYS A 52 11.07 -6.64 -9.33
CA LYS A 52 12.49 -6.77 -9.05
C LYS A 52 12.95 -5.51 -8.32
N GLU A 53 13.42 -5.65 -7.09
CA GLU A 53 14.09 -4.57 -6.33
C GLU A 53 15.48 -4.20 -6.91
N ASN A 54 15.70 -4.38 -8.22
CA ASN A 54 16.92 -3.99 -8.93
C ASN A 54 16.79 -2.55 -9.39
N VAL A 55 17.10 -1.62 -8.49
CA VAL A 55 16.97 -0.18 -8.73
C VAL A 55 18.36 0.47 -8.87
N PRO A 56 18.60 1.47 -9.75
CA PRO A 56 17.65 2.22 -10.58
C PRO A 56 16.98 1.39 -11.69
N ILE A 57 15.67 1.59 -11.85
CA ILE A 57 14.88 1.00 -12.93
C ILE A 57 14.62 2.09 -13.97
N THR A 58 14.91 1.80 -15.23
CA THR A 58 14.52 2.67 -16.36
C THR A 58 13.38 2.00 -17.12
N LEU A 59 12.28 2.73 -17.30
CA LEU A 59 11.07 2.25 -17.94
C LEU A 59 10.69 3.20 -19.07
N ARG A 60 10.25 2.66 -20.20
CA ARG A 60 9.57 3.49 -21.21
C ARG A 60 8.14 3.69 -20.77
N LEU A 61 7.63 4.91 -20.90
CA LEU A 61 6.22 5.16 -20.69
C LEU A 61 5.38 4.59 -21.84
N PRO A 62 4.09 4.33 -21.59
CA PRO A 62 3.17 3.83 -22.61
C PRO A 62 2.97 4.82 -23.77
N SER A 63 2.36 4.36 -24.86
CA SER A 63 2.04 5.21 -26.01
C SER A 63 1.18 6.42 -25.61
N GLY A 64 1.50 7.59 -26.15
CA GLY A 64 0.86 8.87 -25.85
C GLY A 64 1.69 9.76 -24.92
N PHE A 65 2.70 9.22 -24.24
CA PHE A 65 3.61 9.97 -23.36
C PHE A 65 4.89 10.46 -24.06
N GLU A 66 5.01 10.33 -25.38
CA GLU A 66 6.22 10.69 -26.13
C GLU A 66 6.57 12.18 -26.01
N GLN A 67 5.54 13.03 -25.86
CA GLN A 67 5.68 14.48 -25.68
C GLN A 67 5.61 14.92 -24.21
N ALA A 68 5.73 13.99 -23.27
CA ALA A 68 5.71 14.31 -21.85
C ALA A 68 6.89 15.25 -21.50
N PRO A 69 6.63 16.39 -20.86
CA PRO A 69 7.70 17.28 -20.42
C PRO A 69 8.52 16.62 -19.30
N PRO A 70 9.74 17.11 -19.02
CA PRO A 70 10.52 16.58 -17.91
C PRO A 70 9.80 16.75 -16.56
N ILE A 71 9.54 15.67 -15.84
CA ILE A 71 8.86 15.71 -14.53
C ILE A 71 9.78 15.13 -13.46
N LEU A 72 9.85 15.79 -12.31
CA LEU A 72 10.41 15.20 -11.09
C LEU A 72 9.28 14.84 -10.12
N ALA A 73 9.12 13.56 -9.82
CA ALA A 73 8.17 13.07 -8.82
C ALA A 73 8.88 12.69 -7.52
N MET A 74 8.40 13.23 -6.40
CA MET A 74 9.09 13.15 -5.12
C MET A 74 8.85 11.83 -4.36
N GLY A 75 7.80 11.08 -4.70
CA GLY A 75 7.45 9.82 -4.06
C GLY A 75 6.67 9.97 -2.77
N SER A 76 6.80 8.98 -1.89
CA SER A 76 6.06 8.81 -0.64
C SER A 76 6.88 9.24 0.59
N ARG A 77 6.34 9.04 1.80
CA ARG A 77 7.09 9.17 3.06
C ARG A 77 7.87 7.89 3.42
N VAL A 78 7.22 6.73 3.33
CA VAL A 78 7.76 5.42 3.73
C VAL A 78 8.16 4.64 2.50
N ARG A 79 9.29 3.92 2.56
CA ARG A 79 9.87 3.23 1.40
C ARG A 79 10.06 4.21 0.22
N SER A 80 10.40 5.45 0.52
CA SER A 80 10.42 6.54 -0.46
C SER A 80 11.41 6.29 -1.59
N ALA A 81 10.98 6.56 -2.82
CA ALA A 81 11.82 6.61 -4.01
C ALA A 81 11.29 7.72 -4.92
N PHE A 82 12.19 8.52 -5.51
CA PHE A 82 11.83 9.57 -6.46
C PHE A 82 11.91 9.05 -7.89
N CYS A 83 11.20 9.71 -8.81
CA CYS A 83 11.20 9.35 -10.22
C CYS A 83 11.48 10.59 -11.09
N MET A 84 12.34 10.43 -12.10
CA MET A 84 12.61 11.44 -13.11
C MET A 84 12.05 10.96 -14.45
N LEU A 85 11.11 11.70 -15.01
CA LEU A 85 10.55 11.45 -16.32
C LEU A 85 11.23 12.36 -17.33
N GLN A 86 11.77 11.80 -18.41
CA GLN A 86 12.37 12.56 -19.49
C GLN A 86 12.23 11.81 -20.81
N THR A 87 11.81 12.51 -21.87
CA THR A 87 11.71 11.97 -23.25
C THR A 87 10.96 10.63 -23.32
N GLY A 88 9.77 10.57 -22.71
CA GLY A 88 8.94 9.35 -22.68
C GLY A 88 9.54 8.18 -21.89
N SER A 89 10.56 8.40 -21.04
CA SER A 89 11.13 7.38 -20.17
C SER A 89 11.15 7.85 -18.71
N ALA A 90 10.94 6.93 -17.78
CA ALA A 90 10.99 7.16 -16.34
C ALA A 90 12.22 6.46 -15.75
N VAL A 91 12.97 7.17 -14.91
CA VAL A 91 14.06 6.62 -14.10
C VAL A 91 13.62 6.65 -12.64
N LEU A 92 13.38 5.48 -12.06
CA LEU A 92 13.02 5.30 -10.65
C LEU A 92 14.29 5.12 -9.82
N SER A 93 14.44 5.92 -8.75
CA SER A 93 15.54 5.81 -7.79
C SER A 93 15.40 4.62 -6.86
N GLN A 94 16.48 4.21 -6.22
CA GLN A 94 16.43 3.20 -5.15
C GLN A 94 15.51 3.62 -4.00
N GLN A 95 15.06 2.64 -3.21
CA GLN A 95 14.32 2.89 -1.98
C GLN A 95 15.25 3.51 -0.92
N LEU A 96 14.81 4.63 -0.35
CA LEU A 96 15.59 5.48 0.55
C LEU A 96 15.07 5.48 2.00
N GLY A 97 14.18 4.53 2.34
CA GLY A 97 13.69 4.31 3.70
C GLY A 97 12.47 5.17 4.10
N ASP A 98 12.30 5.40 5.39
CA ASP A 98 11.28 6.29 5.96
C ASP A 98 11.87 7.68 6.20
N LEU A 99 11.34 8.67 5.50
CA LEU A 99 11.83 10.04 5.52
C LEU A 99 11.53 10.81 6.82
N LYS A 100 10.81 10.22 7.79
CA LYS A 100 10.79 10.75 9.17
C LYS A 100 12.17 10.68 9.84
N SER A 101 13.01 9.73 9.42
CA SER A 101 14.39 9.66 9.87
C SER A 101 15.23 10.75 9.22
N SER A 102 15.87 11.59 10.03
CA SER A 102 16.76 12.65 9.54
C SER A 102 17.92 12.11 8.68
N ILE A 103 18.38 10.88 8.96
CA ILE A 103 19.40 10.19 8.17
C ILE A 103 18.85 9.81 6.80
N ALA A 104 17.64 9.26 6.75
CA ALA A 104 16.99 8.86 5.50
C ALA A 104 16.70 10.10 4.64
N LEU A 105 16.13 11.16 5.22
CA LEU A 105 15.86 12.42 4.51
C LEU A 105 17.13 13.04 3.92
N LYS A 106 18.21 13.12 4.70
CA LYS A 106 19.49 13.64 4.19
C LYS A 106 20.05 12.79 3.04
N THR A 107 19.95 11.46 3.17
CA THR A 107 20.39 10.54 2.12
C THR A 107 19.54 10.69 0.86
N TYR A 108 18.23 10.87 1.02
CA TYR A 108 17.31 11.15 -0.07
C TYR A 108 17.69 12.44 -0.81
N GLN A 109 17.88 13.55 -0.08
CA GLN A 109 18.25 14.84 -0.65
C GLN A 109 19.58 14.76 -1.42
N GLN A 110 20.60 14.14 -0.83
CA GLN A 110 21.91 13.97 -1.47
C GLN A 110 21.83 13.10 -2.73
N THR A 111 21.03 12.03 -2.69
CA THR A 111 20.84 11.12 -3.83
C THR A 111 20.07 11.81 -4.94
N LEU A 112 19.03 12.58 -4.61
CA LEU A 112 18.27 13.35 -5.59
C LEU A 112 19.16 14.38 -6.31
N SER A 113 19.90 15.19 -5.56
CA SER A 113 20.83 16.17 -6.14
C SER A 113 21.87 15.52 -7.05
N LEU A 114 22.36 14.33 -6.68
CA LEU A 114 23.26 13.55 -7.52
C LEU A 114 22.60 13.12 -8.83
N TYR A 115 21.37 12.57 -8.78
CA TYR A 115 20.66 12.14 -9.99
C TYR A 115 20.33 13.31 -10.92
N LEU A 116 19.90 14.45 -10.36
CA LEU A 116 19.64 15.68 -11.14
C LEU A 116 20.88 16.11 -11.94
N SER A 117 22.05 16.08 -11.30
CA SER A 117 23.32 16.40 -11.95
C SER A 117 23.76 15.34 -12.95
N LEU A 118 23.71 14.05 -12.58
CA LEU A 118 24.18 12.95 -13.43
C LEU A 118 23.36 12.79 -14.71
N LEU A 119 22.05 12.96 -14.62
CA LEU A 119 21.13 12.82 -15.75
C LEU A 119 20.91 14.14 -16.50
N ALA A 120 21.57 15.23 -16.07
CA ALA A 120 21.31 16.59 -16.55
C ALA A 120 19.80 16.91 -16.59
N HIS A 121 19.08 16.44 -15.57
CA HIS A 121 17.63 16.51 -15.54
C HIS A 121 17.17 17.90 -15.10
N SER A 122 16.43 18.58 -15.97
CA SER A 122 15.86 19.91 -15.71
C SER A 122 14.33 19.79 -15.71
N PRO A 123 13.69 19.57 -14.55
CA PRO A 123 12.26 19.34 -14.48
C PRO A 123 11.48 20.61 -14.89
N ALA A 124 10.46 20.43 -15.70
CA ALA A 124 9.48 21.46 -16.05
C ALA A 124 8.35 21.55 -15.01
N ALA A 125 8.15 20.51 -14.21
CA ALA A 125 7.23 20.50 -13.07
C ALA A 125 7.67 19.47 -12.02
N ILE A 126 7.18 19.66 -10.80
CA ILE A 126 7.43 18.75 -9.66
C ILE A 126 6.10 18.16 -9.19
N ALA A 127 6.04 16.83 -9.11
CA ALA A 127 4.91 16.08 -8.57
C ALA A 127 5.17 15.73 -7.10
N ILE A 128 4.23 16.05 -6.23
CA ILE A 128 4.28 15.77 -4.79
C ILE A 128 3.03 15.02 -4.35
N GLU A 129 3.16 14.23 -3.31
CA GLU A 129 2.00 13.63 -2.66
C GLU A 129 1.19 14.72 -1.93
N GLN A 130 -0.13 14.59 -1.93
CA GLN A 130 -1.09 15.57 -1.43
C GLN A 130 -1.04 15.78 0.09
N HIS A 131 -0.47 14.84 0.87
CA HIS A 131 -0.35 14.97 2.31
C HIS A 131 0.52 16.19 2.67
N PRO A 132 -0.01 17.14 3.46
CA PRO A 132 0.62 18.44 3.66
C PRO A 132 1.97 18.38 4.41
N GLU A 133 2.14 17.37 5.27
CA GLU A 133 3.28 17.26 6.19
C GLU A 133 4.35 16.23 5.76
N TYR A 134 4.24 15.61 4.58
CA TYR A 134 5.21 14.58 4.19
C TYR A 134 6.56 15.21 3.82
N PRO A 135 7.70 14.71 4.36
CA PRO A 135 9.01 15.33 4.13
C PRO A 135 9.41 15.42 2.65
N ALA A 136 9.07 14.41 1.84
CA ALA A 136 9.30 14.46 0.39
C ALA A 136 8.52 15.59 -0.30
N ALA A 137 7.26 15.81 0.11
CA ALA A 137 6.42 16.87 -0.44
C ALA A 137 6.92 18.26 -0.01
N GLN A 138 7.31 18.42 1.26
CA GLN A 138 7.91 19.66 1.76
C GLN A 138 9.21 20.00 1.01
N PHE A 139 10.10 19.02 0.84
CA PHE A 139 11.33 19.21 0.10
C PHE A 139 11.08 19.49 -1.39
N GLY A 140 10.06 18.87 -2.00
CA GLY A 140 9.63 19.19 -3.37
C GLY A 140 9.19 20.64 -3.54
N LYS A 141 8.45 21.18 -2.56
CA LYS A 141 8.05 22.60 -2.53
C LYS A 141 9.25 23.53 -2.42
N GLU A 142 10.22 23.21 -1.57
CA GLU A 142 11.47 23.97 -1.44
C GLU A 142 12.25 23.97 -2.76
N LEU A 143 12.38 22.79 -3.39
CA LEU A 143 13.11 22.61 -4.63
C LEU A 143 12.46 23.36 -5.81
N ALA A 144 11.12 23.38 -5.86
CA ALA A 144 10.38 24.14 -6.88
C ALA A 144 10.71 25.65 -6.85
N ASN A 145 10.91 26.20 -5.65
CA ASN A 145 11.31 27.60 -5.48
C ASN A 145 12.78 27.83 -5.83
N GLN A 146 13.66 26.84 -5.63
CA GLN A 146 15.11 26.97 -5.87
C GLN A 146 15.49 26.81 -7.34
N LEU A 147 14.85 25.90 -8.07
CA LEU A 147 15.27 25.52 -9.43
C LEU A 147 14.90 26.55 -10.52
N ASN A 148 14.04 27.53 -10.21
CA ASN A 148 13.65 28.57 -11.16
C ASN A 148 14.44 29.87 -10.89
N GLY A 149 15.66 29.95 -11.44
CA GLY A 149 16.66 30.95 -11.05
C GLY A 149 16.32 32.44 -11.28
N TRP A 150 15.23 32.81 -11.97
CA TRP A 150 14.97 34.20 -12.40
C TRP A 150 13.49 34.60 -12.58
N ALA A 151 12.51 33.74 -12.27
CA ALA A 151 11.08 34.04 -12.44
C ALA A 151 10.40 34.28 -11.07
N ASP A 152 9.47 35.24 -11.00
CA ASP A 152 8.70 35.55 -9.76
C ASP A 152 7.82 34.37 -9.27
N CYS A 153 7.67 33.33 -10.08
CA CYS A 153 6.97 32.09 -9.76
C CYS A 153 7.91 30.87 -9.90
N GLY A 154 7.99 30.04 -8.85
CA GLY A 154 8.73 28.77 -8.86
C GLY A 154 8.20 27.76 -9.87
N LEU A 155 8.85 26.59 -9.98
CA LEU A 155 8.36 25.52 -10.87
C LEU A 155 6.93 25.09 -10.50
N PRO A 156 6.07 24.77 -11.48
CA PRO A 156 4.73 24.24 -11.23
C PRO A 156 4.78 23.00 -10.32
N LEU A 157 3.98 23.05 -9.24
CA LEU A 157 3.76 21.94 -8.32
C LEU A 157 2.43 21.26 -8.65
N HIS A 158 2.45 19.93 -8.64
CA HIS A 158 1.27 19.11 -8.84
C HIS A 158 1.05 18.21 -7.63
N ASP A 159 -0.03 18.47 -6.89
CA ASP A 159 -0.50 17.59 -5.82
C ASP A 159 -1.17 16.35 -6.43
N ILE A 160 -0.62 15.19 -6.10
CA ILE A 160 -1.09 13.90 -6.60
C ILE A 160 -1.67 13.08 -5.46
N GLN A 161 -2.89 12.59 -5.67
CA GLN A 161 -3.58 11.72 -4.73
C GLN A 161 -2.87 10.36 -4.63
N TYR A 162 -2.62 9.90 -3.40
CA TYR A 162 -1.82 8.71 -3.11
C TYR A 162 -2.29 7.43 -3.84
N HIS A 163 -3.59 7.13 -3.81
CA HIS A 163 -4.10 5.88 -4.39
C HIS A 163 -4.18 5.96 -5.92
N HIS A 164 -4.43 7.15 -6.48
CA HIS A 164 -4.36 7.42 -7.91
C HIS A 164 -2.96 7.13 -8.44
N ALA A 165 -1.93 7.59 -7.73
CA ALA A 165 -0.54 7.29 -8.08
C ALA A 165 -0.25 5.78 -8.07
N HIS A 166 -0.76 5.03 -7.09
CA HIS A 166 -0.63 3.56 -7.09
C HIS A 166 -1.28 2.91 -8.32
N VAL A 167 -2.50 3.34 -8.68
CA VAL A 167 -3.21 2.81 -9.87
C VAL A 167 -2.46 3.19 -11.16
N ALA A 168 -2.06 4.45 -11.29
CA ALA A 168 -1.32 4.93 -12.47
C ALA A 168 0.04 4.24 -12.63
N ALA A 169 0.74 3.95 -11.53
CA ALA A 169 1.99 3.18 -11.56
C ALA A 169 1.74 1.77 -12.12
N CYS A 170 0.68 1.08 -11.67
CA CYS A 170 0.29 -0.23 -12.20
C CYS A 170 -0.03 -0.16 -13.70
N MET A 171 -0.76 0.88 -14.13
CA MET A 171 -1.09 1.10 -15.54
C MET A 171 0.17 1.32 -16.40
N VAL A 172 1.14 2.11 -15.91
CA VAL A 172 2.45 2.29 -16.59
C VAL A 172 3.17 0.96 -16.75
N ASP A 173 3.25 0.16 -15.68
CA ASP A 173 3.95 -1.14 -15.71
C ASP A 173 3.35 -2.12 -16.73
N ASN A 174 2.03 -2.00 -16.95
CA ASN A 174 1.27 -2.82 -17.89
C ASN A 174 1.15 -2.20 -19.30
N ASN A 175 1.89 -1.13 -19.59
CA ASN A 175 1.88 -0.44 -20.89
C ASN A 175 0.49 0.07 -21.33
N ILE A 176 -0.35 0.50 -20.38
CA ILE A 176 -1.67 1.04 -20.70
C ILE A 176 -1.51 2.42 -21.37
N PRO A 177 -2.05 2.65 -22.59
CA PRO A 177 -1.89 3.92 -23.30
C PRO A 177 -2.47 5.13 -22.55
N LEU A 178 -1.94 6.33 -22.82
CA LEU A 178 -2.43 7.59 -22.25
C LEU A 178 -3.95 7.77 -22.42
N ASN A 179 -4.46 7.51 -23.63
CA ASN A 179 -5.86 7.71 -24.00
C ASN A 179 -6.73 6.45 -23.75
N THR A 180 -6.48 5.75 -22.65
CA THR A 180 -7.31 4.60 -22.25
C THR A 180 -8.66 5.06 -21.68
N ALA A 181 -9.68 4.22 -21.81
CA ALA A 181 -10.86 4.34 -20.95
C ALA A 181 -10.46 4.08 -19.48
N PRO A 182 -11.20 4.64 -18.50
CA PRO A 182 -10.91 4.41 -17.10
C PRO A 182 -10.87 2.92 -16.72
N VAL A 183 -9.88 2.56 -15.90
CA VAL A 183 -9.73 1.22 -15.32
C VAL A 183 -10.31 1.22 -13.91
N LEU A 184 -10.72 0.04 -13.42
CA LEU A 184 -11.01 -0.12 -12.00
C LEU A 184 -9.71 -0.42 -11.24
N GLY A 185 -9.17 0.57 -10.55
CA GLY A 185 -8.09 0.39 -9.59
C GLY A 185 -8.62 -0.17 -8.26
N ILE A 186 -8.03 -1.26 -7.79
CA ILE A 186 -8.23 -1.81 -6.45
C ILE A 186 -6.92 -1.56 -5.69
N ALA A 187 -6.94 -0.57 -4.79
CA ALA A 187 -5.78 -0.12 -4.05
C ALA A 187 -5.90 -0.53 -2.57
N LEU A 188 -5.24 -1.64 -2.21
CA LEU A 188 -5.30 -2.26 -0.89
C LEU A 188 -3.93 -2.20 -0.20
N GLY A 189 -3.90 -1.68 1.02
CA GLY A 189 -2.65 -1.58 1.79
C GLY A 189 -2.83 -0.90 3.14
N GLY A 190 -1.74 -0.29 3.59
CA GLY A 190 -1.64 0.45 4.85
C GLY A 190 -2.48 1.71 4.86
N LEU A 191 -1.83 2.87 4.97
CA LEU A 191 -2.50 4.15 5.18
C LEU A 191 -2.02 5.17 4.15
N GLY A 192 -2.91 5.60 3.28
CA GLY A 192 -2.72 6.72 2.36
C GLY A 192 -3.70 7.86 2.63
N TYR A 193 -3.33 9.07 2.26
CA TYR A 193 -4.16 10.25 2.47
C TYR A 193 -5.30 10.31 1.43
N GLY A 194 -6.54 10.38 1.91
CA GLY A 194 -7.73 10.51 1.07
C GLY A 194 -8.10 11.97 0.79
N ASP A 195 -8.85 12.21 -0.29
CA ASP A 195 -9.37 13.55 -0.63
C ASP A 195 -10.35 14.10 0.41
N ASP A 196 -11.02 13.20 1.14
CA ASP A 196 -11.89 13.53 2.27
C ASP A 196 -11.10 13.70 3.59
N LYS A 197 -9.76 13.76 3.51
CA LYS A 197 -8.81 13.80 4.64
C LYS A 197 -8.88 12.58 5.56
N ALA A 198 -9.63 11.54 5.18
CA ALA A 198 -9.62 10.27 5.88
C ALA A 198 -8.39 9.45 5.49
N LEU A 199 -8.08 8.43 6.29
CA LEU A 199 -7.03 7.47 5.96
C LEU A 199 -7.63 6.36 5.12
N TRP A 200 -7.10 6.19 3.91
CA TRP A 200 -7.54 5.18 2.97
C TRP A 200 -6.54 4.01 2.94
N GLY A 201 -7.02 2.82 2.62
CA GLY A 201 -6.18 1.64 2.40
C GLY A 201 -6.93 0.41 1.92
N GLY A 202 -8.14 0.62 1.40
CA GLY A 202 -9.04 -0.42 0.94
C GLY A 202 -10.02 0.17 -0.06
N GLU A 203 -9.51 0.69 -1.18
CA GLU A 203 -10.29 1.53 -2.09
C GLU A 203 -10.50 0.89 -3.45
N PHE A 204 -11.70 1.13 -3.99
CA PHE A 204 -12.07 0.81 -5.36
C PHE A 204 -12.29 2.12 -6.11
N LEU A 205 -11.50 2.32 -7.16
CA LEU A 205 -11.29 3.61 -7.81
C LEU A 205 -11.47 3.46 -9.32
N LEU A 206 -12.38 4.20 -9.93
CA LEU A 206 -12.42 4.32 -11.39
C LEU A 206 -11.44 5.42 -11.79
N ALA A 207 -10.39 5.09 -12.52
CA ALA A 207 -9.30 6.02 -12.80
C ALA A 207 -8.74 5.90 -14.22
N ASP A 208 -8.35 7.02 -14.80
CA ASP A 208 -7.38 7.09 -15.90
C ASP A 208 -6.14 7.86 -15.41
N TYR A 209 -5.25 8.32 -16.30
CA TYR A 209 -4.07 9.09 -15.87
C TYR A 209 -4.37 10.51 -15.38
N CYS A 210 -5.55 11.06 -15.66
CA CYS A 210 -5.93 12.43 -15.34
C CYS A 210 -6.92 12.52 -14.18
N GLN A 211 -7.90 11.60 -14.16
CA GLN A 211 -9.08 11.60 -13.30
C GLN A 211 -9.12 10.38 -12.38
N LEU A 212 -9.74 10.59 -11.22
CA LEU A 212 -9.99 9.58 -10.21
C LEU A 212 -11.41 9.76 -9.67
N GLN A 213 -12.14 8.66 -9.56
CA GLN A 213 -13.41 8.60 -8.84
C GLN A 213 -13.39 7.44 -7.85
N ARG A 214 -13.62 7.72 -6.57
CA ARG A 214 -13.83 6.68 -5.57
C ARG A 214 -15.23 6.09 -5.73
N VAL A 215 -15.31 4.79 -6.02
CA VAL A 215 -16.56 4.09 -6.33
C VAL A 215 -16.91 2.98 -5.33
N GLY A 216 -15.98 2.58 -4.47
CA GLY A 216 -16.23 1.63 -3.40
C GLY A 216 -15.09 1.63 -2.38
N THR A 217 -15.32 1.04 -1.21
CA THR A 217 -14.32 1.02 -0.14
C THR A 217 -14.47 -0.19 0.79
N PHE A 218 -13.55 -0.37 1.74
CA PHE A 218 -13.76 -1.21 2.91
C PHE A 218 -14.40 -0.40 4.03
N LYS A 219 -15.08 -1.07 4.97
CA LYS A 219 -15.67 -0.40 6.14
C LYS A 219 -14.61 0.45 6.86
N PRO A 220 -14.87 1.74 7.11
CA PRO A 220 -14.00 2.53 7.97
C PRO A 220 -14.01 2.00 9.41
N VAL A 221 -12.83 1.69 9.94
CA VAL A 221 -12.61 1.25 11.33
C VAL A 221 -11.57 2.15 11.98
N ALA A 222 -11.74 2.44 13.28
CA ALA A 222 -10.88 3.36 13.99
C ALA A 222 -9.47 2.78 14.25
N LEU A 223 -8.42 3.58 13.99
CA LEU A 223 -7.05 3.28 14.39
C LEU A 223 -6.81 3.71 15.83
N LEU A 224 -7.18 2.86 16.79
CA LEU A 224 -7.12 3.17 18.21
C LEU A 224 -5.67 3.39 18.70
N GLY A 225 -5.27 4.65 18.86
CA GLY A 225 -3.89 5.02 19.23
C GLY A 225 -3.00 5.43 18.05
N GLY A 226 -3.57 5.65 16.87
CA GLY A 226 -2.84 6.11 15.69
C GLY A 226 -1.79 5.09 15.23
N GLU A 227 -0.54 5.51 15.07
CA GLU A 227 0.57 4.63 14.64
C GLU A 227 0.81 3.45 15.60
N GLN A 228 0.36 3.52 16.86
CA GLN A 228 0.46 2.38 17.78
C GLN A 228 -0.34 1.16 17.28
N ALA A 229 -1.42 1.38 16.53
CA ALA A 229 -2.20 0.29 15.96
C ALA A 229 -1.41 -0.51 14.89
N ILE A 230 -0.33 0.05 14.32
CA ILE A 230 0.58 -0.65 13.41
C ILE A 230 1.46 -1.64 14.19
N TYR A 231 1.94 -1.23 15.36
CA TYR A 231 2.89 -2.01 16.16
C TYR A 231 2.24 -2.84 17.26
N GLN A 232 0.95 -2.63 17.54
CA GLN A 232 0.16 -3.38 18.52
C GLN A 232 -1.12 -3.92 17.87
N PRO A 233 -1.02 -5.00 17.06
CA PRO A 233 -2.11 -5.51 16.23
C PRO A 233 -3.43 -5.83 16.96
N TRP A 234 -3.37 -6.20 18.24
CA TRP A 234 -4.56 -6.37 19.07
C TRP A 234 -5.50 -5.15 19.11
N ARG A 235 -4.97 -3.93 18.94
CA ARG A 235 -5.78 -2.70 18.86
C ARG A 235 -6.71 -2.72 17.65
N ASN A 236 -6.22 -3.22 16.51
CA ASN A 236 -7.04 -3.38 15.31
C ASN A 236 -8.11 -4.44 15.55
N THR A 237 -7.75 -5.57 16.17
CA THR A 237 -8.71 -6.63 16.54
C THR A 237 -9.83 -6.07 17.38
N TYR A 238 -9.49 -5.36 18.47
CA TYR A 238 -10.47 -4.75 19.35
C TYR A 238 -11.36 -3.75 18.59
N ALA A 239 -10.77 -2.86 17.78
CA ALA A 239 -11.51 -1.88 16.99
C ALA A 239 -12.49 -2.51 16.00
N HIS A 240 -12.07 -3.57 15.32
CA HIS A 240 -12.91 -4.31 14.38
C HIS A 240 -14.06 -5.03 15.10
N LEU A 241 -13.79 -5.69 16.24
CA LEU A 241 -14.80 -6.39 17.02
C LEU A 241 -15.88 -5.45 17.55
N ILE A 242 -15.50 -4.32 18.17
CA ILE A 242 -16.48 -3.34 18.70
C ILE A 242 -17.19 -2.54 17.60
N SER A 243 -16.64 -2.54 16.37
CA SER A 243 -17.32 -1.99 15.18
C SER A 243 -18.36 -2.96 14.59
N ALA A 244 -18.21 -4.26 14.87
CA ALA A 244 -19.07 -5.32 14.37
C ALA A 244 -20.12 -5.78 15.40
N PHE A 245 -19.82 -5.69 16.69
CA PHE A 245 -20.63 -6.24 17.77
C PHE A 245 -20.62 -5.35 19.02
N ASP A 246 -21.61 -5.58 19.87
CA ASP A 246 -21.60 -5.12 21.26
C ASP A 246 -20.60 -5.97 22.09
N TRP A 247 -19.82 -5.32 22.95
CA TRP A 247 -18.74 -5.99 23.69
C TRP A 247 -19.27 -6.96 24.75
N GLU A 248 -20.34 -6.57 25.45
CA GLU A 248 -20.98 -7.38 26.47
C GLU A 248 -21.58 -8.65 25.87
N ASP A 249 -22.14 -8.56 24.67
CA ASP A 249 -22.63 -9.75 23.95
C ASP A 249 -21.49 -10.66 23.48
N LEU A 250 -20.37 -10.11 23.00
CA LEU A 250 -19.16 -10.91 22.71
C LEU A 250 -18.65 -11.65 23.95
N GLN A 251 -18.62 -11.00 25.11
CA GLN A 251 -18.17 -11.61 26.36
C GLN A 251 -19.11 -12.73 26.82
N LYS A 252 -20.44 -12.57 26.67
CA LYS A 252 -21.40 -13.63 27.04
C LYS A 252 -21.22 -14.90 26.22
N VAL A 253 -20.97 -14.76 24.91
CA VAL A 253 -20.90 -15.92 24.00
C VAL A 253 -19.49 -16.49 23.94
N TYR A 254 -18.48 -15.63 23.79
CA TYR A 254 -17.10 -16.01 23.49
C TYR A 254 -16.11 -15.67 24.60
N GLY A 255 -16.55 -15.30 25.81
CA GLY A 255 -15.67 -14.88 26.91
C GLY A 255 -14.65 -15.94 27.38
N GLN A 256 -14.85 -17.21 27.01
CA GLN A 256 -13.89 -18.29 27.28
C GLN A 256 -12.74 -18.36 26.27
N LEU A 257 -12.84 -17.70 25.10
CA LEU A 257 -11.75 -17.63 24.13
C LEU A 257 -10.55 -16.88 24.72
N GLU A 258 -9.36 -17.42 24.50
CA GLU A 258 -8.09 -16.77 24.89
C GLU A 258 -8.00 -15.34 24.35
N LEU A 259 -8.49 -15.12 23.12
CA LEU A 259 -8.59 -13.79 22.51
C LEU A 259 -9.39 -12.80 23.38
N LEU A 260 -10.59 -13.19 23.81
CA LEU A 260 -11.48 -12.30 24.57
C LEU A 260 -10.92 -12.06 25.98
N GLN A 261 -10.32 -13.08 26.61
CA GLN A 261 -9.64 -12.93 27.89
C GLN A 261 -8.41 -12.02 27.79
N PHE A 262 -7.64 -12.13 26.70
CA PHE A 262 -6.49 -11.26 26.45
C PHE A 262 -6.94 -9.80 26.27
N LEU A 263 -7.93 -9.56 25.41
CA LEU A 263 -8.48 -8.23 25.16
C LEU A 263 -9.11 -7.63 26.40
N ASP A 264 -9.73 -8.44 27.27
CA ASP A 264 -10.32 -7.96 28.52
C ASP A 264 -9.29 -7.34 29.49
N ARG A 265 -8.04 -7.83 29.44
CA ARG A 265 -6.92 -7.30 30.24
C ARG A 265 -6.29 -6.02 29.66
N GLN A 266 -6.66 -5.64 28.45
CA GLN A 266 -6.15 -4.43 27.79
C GLN A 266 -6.87 -3.17 28.30
N PRO A 267 -6.31 -1.96 28.10
CA PRO A 267 -6.92 -0.70 28.56
C PRO A 267 -8.13 -0.27 27.69
N ARG A 268 -9.12 -1.14 27.53
CA ARG A 268 -10.29 -0.97 26.64
C ARG A 268 -11.11 0.28 26.95
N LEU A 269 -11.30 0.59 28.23
CA LEU A 269 -12.05 1.79 28.65
C LEU A 269 -11.39 3.08 28.16
N LEU A 270 -10.05 3.15 28.21
CA LEU A 270 -9.30 4.27 27.65
C LEU A 270 -9.47 4.34 26.13
N LEU A 271 -9.39 3.20 25.44
CA LEU A 271 -9.58 3.16 23.99
C LEU A 271 -11.01 3.57 23.57
N ASN A 272 -12.03 3.19 24.34
CA ASN A 272 -13.41 3.60 24.11
C ASN A 272 -13.56 5.12 24.28
N GLN A 273 -12.86 5.71 25.26
CA GLN A 273 -12.83 7.18 25.43
C GLN A 273 -12.15 7.89 24.25
N LEU A 274 -11.04 7.35 23.73
CA LEU A 274 -10.38 7.88 22.53
C LEU A 274 -11.31 7.83 21.32
N LEU A 275 -12.02 6.72 21.13
CA LEU A 275 -13.00 6.55 20.07
C LEU A 275 -14.16 7.55 20.20
N PHE A 276 -14.76 7.66 21.38
CA PHE A 276 -15.89 8.56 21.63
C PHE A 276 -15.52 10.03 21.39
N ASN A 277 -14.34 10.44 21.84
CA ASN A 277 -13.85 11.80 21.68
C ASN A 277 -13.24 12.07 20.29
N SER A 278 -13.16 11.06 19.41
CA SER A 278 -12.46 11.15 18.11
C SER A 278 -11.02 11.64 18.23
N THR A 279 -10.36 11.39 19.36
CA THR A 279 -8.98 11.80 19.64
C THR A 279 -8.03 10.63 19.44
N ASN A 280 -7.03 10.78 18.58
CA ASN A 280 -6.06 9.72 18.27
C ASN A 280 -6.70 8.38 17.86
N ALA A 281 -7.87 8.45 17.23
CA ALA A 281 -8.64 7.31 16.73
C ALA A 281 -9.19 7.60 15.32
N PRO A 282 -8.35 8.03 14.35
CA PRO A 282 -8.83 8.34 13.01
C PRO A 282 -9.44 7.10 12.37
N ALA A 283 -10.56 7.27 11.67
CA ALA A 283 -11.15 6.20 10.87
C ALA A 283 -10.26 5.90 9.66
N ALA A 284 -10.02 4.62 9.42
CA ALA A 284 -9.27 4.13 8.28
C ALA A 284 -9.99 2.96 7.59
N THR A 285 -9.85 2.86 6.27
CA THR A 285 -10.40 1.76 5.46
C THR A 285 -9.32 0.72 5.13
N SER A 286 -8.26 0.64 5.93
CA SER A 286 -7.05 -0.13 5.64
C SER A 286 -7.28 -1.63 5.68
N VAL A 287 -6.97 -2.30 4.57
CA VAL A 287 -6.97 -3.77 4.50
C VAL A 287 -5.78 -4.36 5.25
N ASP A 288 -4.61 -3.70 5.28
CA ASP A 288 -3.47 -4.18 6.08
C ASP A 288 -3.83 -4.22 7.58
N ARG A 289 -4.61 -3.26 8.07
CA ARG A 289 -5.09 -3.27 9.47
C ARG A 289 -6.14 -4.36 9.72
N LEU A 290 -6.93 -4.72 8.72
CA LEU A 290 -7.80 -5.91 8.80
C LEU A 290 -6.98 -7.21 8.86
N PHE A 291 -5.90 -7.32 8.08
CA PHE A 291 -4.96 -8.44 8.20
C PHE A 291 -4.32 -8.51 9.58
N ASP A 292 -3.85 -7.37 10.11
CA ASP A 292 -3.27 -7.30 11.46
C ASP A 292 -4.30 -7.68 12.54
N ALA A 293 -5.56 -7.28 12.37
CA ALA A 293 -6.64 -7.67 13.26
C ALA A 293 -6.89 -9.18 13.24
N VAL A 294 -6.94 -9.80 12.05
CA VAL A 294 -7.16 -11.24 11.94
C VAL A 294 -5.95 -12.02 12.46
N ALA A 295 -4.73 -11.58 12.16
CA ALA A 295 -3.51 -12.17 12.68
C ALA A 295 -3.50 -12.19 14.21
N ALA A 296 -3.77 -11.04 14.84
CA ALA A 296 -3.86 -10.95 16.29
C ALA A 296 -5.00 -11.80 16.88
N ALA A 297 -6.15 -11.86 16.21
CA ALA A 297 -7.29 -12.67 16.64
C ALA A 297 -6.95 -14.17 16.72
N VAL A 298 -6.11 -14.67 15.81
CA VAL A 298 -5.64 -16.07 15.80
C VAL A 298 -4.35 -16.29 16.60
N GLY A 299 -3.89 -15.29 17.34
CA GLY A 299 -2.70 -15.37 18.19
C GLY A 299 -1.36 -15.11 17.48
N VAL A 300 -1.37 -14.68 16.22
CA VAL A 300 -0.16 -14.34 15.44
C VAL A 300 0.16 -12.86 15.61
N CYS A 301 1.39 -12.54 16.05
CA CYS A 301 1.85 -11.15 16.20
C CYS A 301 0.89 -10.27 17.05
N CYS A 302 0.17 -10.87 18.01
CA CYS A 302 -0.96 -10.21 18.68
C CYS A 302 -0.55 -8.96 19.48
N GLU A 303 0.45 -9.09 20.33
CA GLU A 303 0.87 -8.01 21.24
C GLU A 303 1.71 -6.94 20.56
N THR A 304 2.74 -7.37 19.81
CA THR A 304 3.76 -6.50 19.23
C THR A 304 4.17 -6.98 17.84
N ALA A 305 4.12 -6.06 16.88
CA ALA A 305 4.79 -6.16 15.59
C ALA A 305 6.09 -5.37 15.62
N HIS A 306 7.14 -5.93 15.04
CA HIS A 306 8.48 -5.32 14.95
C HIS A 306 8.62 -4.46 13.69
N TYR A 307 7.77 -4.69 12.69
CA TYR A 307 7.73 -3.95 11.45
C TYR A 307 6.32 -3.96 10.85
N ASP A 308 6.02 -2.94 10.05
CA ASP A 308 4.72 -2.81 9.37
C ASP A 308 4.50 -3.97 8.38
N GLY A 309 3.38 -4.67 8.55
CA GLY A 309 2.98 -5.83 7.77
C GLY A 309 3.42 -7.20 8.32
N GLN A 310 4.08 -7.26 9.50
CA GLN A 310 4.50 -8.55 10.09
C GLN A 310 3.33 -9.53 10.27
N GLY A 311 2.21 -9.07 10.85
CA GLY A 311 1.04 -9.92 11.09
C GLY A 311 0.47 -10.50 9.80
N ALA A 312 0.35 -9.68 8.75
CA ALA A 312 -0.13 -10.13 7.44
C ALA A 312 0.77 -11.20 6.81
N ILE A 313 2.10 -11.03 6.88
CA ILE A 313 3.08 -11.98 6.32
C ILE A 313 3.05 -13.31 7.09
N GLU A 314 3.02 -13.25 8.43
CA GLU A 314 2.97 -14.46 9.25
C GLU A 314 1.64 -15.19 9.08
N LEU A 315 0.52 -14.47 8.94
CA LEU A 315 -0.79 -15.06 8.66
C LEU A 315 -0.83 -15.77 7.29
N GLU A 316 -0.19 -15.20 6.27
CA GLU A 316 -0.03 -15.83 4.96
C GLU A 316 0.79 -17.13 5.06
N ALA A 317 1.88 -17.10 5.83
CA ALA A 317 2.79 -18.25 6.01
C ALA A 317 2.13 -19.45 6.71
N LEU A 318 0.99 -19.25 7.39
CA LEU A 318 0.20 -20.35 7.96
C LEU A 318 -0.53 -21.19 6.92
N VAL A 319 -0.67 -20.70 5.69
CA VAL A 319 -1.58 -21.31 4.71
C VAL A 319 -0.79 -22.03 3.60
N ASN A 320 -1.05 -23.32 3.43
CA ASN A 320 -0.52 -24.11 2.32
C ASN A 320 -1.63 -24.53 1.33
N ALA A 321 -1.26 -25.24 0.25
CA ALA A 321 -2.19 -25.68 -0.79
C ALA A 321 -3.35 -26.56 -0.28
N GLU A 322 -3.10 -27.40 0.72
CA GLU A 322 -4.12 -28.27 1.32
C GLU A 322 -5.16 -27.44 2.08
N GLN A 323 -4.72 -26.48 2.91
CA GLN A 323 -5.66 -25.59 3.61
C GLN A 323 -6.44 -24.71 2.64
N VAL A 324 -5.81 -24.23 1.56
CA VAL A 324 -6.53 -23.50 0.49
C VAL A 324 -7.63 -24.40 -0.08
N GLN A 325 -7.31 -25.64 -0.45
CA GLN A 325 -8.27 -26.55 -1.06
C GLN A 325 -9.43 -26.89 -0.10
N SER A 326 -9.13 -27.16 1.17
CA SER A 326 -10.13 -27.39 2.23
C SER A 326 -11.01 -26.16 2.45
N ALA A 327 -10.41 -24.96 2.53
CA ALA A 327 -11.11 -23.71 2.79
C ALA A 327 -12.09 -23.29 1.68
N ARG A 328 -11.90 -23.76 0.43
CA ARG A 328 -12.78 -23.42 -0.71
C ARG A 328 -14.26 -23.74 -0.47
N GLN A 329 -14.56 -24.69 0.42
CA GLN A 329 -15.93 -25.09 0.72
C GLN A 329 -16.64 -24.11 1.67
N ALA A 330 -15.89 -23.35 2.46
CA ALA A 330 -16.44 -22.44 3.47
C ALA A 330 -15.53 -21.20 3.66
N PRO A 331 -15.31 -20.39 2.62
CA PRO A 331 -14.65 -19.10 2.76
C PRO A 331 -15.50 -18.18 3.67
N TYR A 332 -14.86 -17.29 4.43
CA TYR A 332 -15.64 -16.43 5.32
C TYR A 332 -16.47 -15.40 4.55
N PRO A 333 -17.74 -15.19 4.94
CA PRO A 333 -18.64 -14.29 4.23
C PRO A 333 -18.34 -12.83 4.57
N PHE A 334 -18.29 -12.00 3.54
CA PHE A 334 -18.36 -10.54 3.66
C PHE A 334 -19.63 -10.05 2.98
N GLU A 335 -20.07 -8.85 3.35
CA GLU A 335 -21.26 -8.23 2.77
C GLU A 335 -20.89 -6.95 2.03
N ILE A 336 -21.63 -6.62 0.97
CA ILE A 336 -21.52 -5.35 0.27
C ILE A 336 -22.72 -4.48 0.67
N LEU A 337 -22.46 -3.45 1.47
CA LEU A 337 -23.50 -2.58 2.02
C LEU A 337 -23.35 -1.15 1.49
N PRO A 338 -24.43 -0.36 1.38
CA PRO A 338 -24.31 1.05 0.97
C PRO A 338 -23.76 1.90 2.11
N LEU A 339 -22.64 2.59 1.88
CA LEU A 339 -22.16 3.65 2.77
C LEU A 339 -22.93 4.93 2.44
N ARG A 340 -23.78 5.42 3.34
CA ARG A 340 -24.49 6.69 3.14
C ARG A 340 -23.65 7.84 3.70
N ARG A 341 -23.07 8.67 2.83
CA ARG A 341 -22.51 9.98 3.18
C ARG A 341 -23.30 11.09 2.49
N ALA A 342 -23.24 12.31 3.03
CA ALA A 342 -24.17 13.42 2.81
C ALA A 342 -24.27 14.03 1.37
N ALA A 343 -23.97 13.29 0.30
CA ALA A 343 -24.29 13.65 -1.09
C ALA A 343 -24.15 12.48 -2.08
N GLN A 344 -23.39 11.43 -1.75
CA GLN A 344 -23.18 10.24 -2.59
C GLN A 344 -23.08 8.99 -1.71
N SER A 345 -23.69 7.90 -2.16
CA SER A 345 -23.55 6.59 -1.53
C SER A 345 -22.60 5.74 -2.35
N ILE A 346 -21.49 5.30 -1.73
CA ILE A 346 -20.59 4.30 -2.32
C ILE A 346 -20.78 2.98 -1.56
N PRO A 347 -20.75 1.81 -2.22
CA PRO A 347 -20.73 0.53 -1.51
C PRO A 347 -19.47 0.39 -0.64
N TYR A 348 -19.58 -0.35 0.45
CA TYR A 348 -18.44 -0.79 1.24
C TYR A 348 -18.49 -2.28 1.56
N VAL A 349 -17.31 -2.88 1.73
CA VAL A 349 -17.13 -4.25 2.22
C VAL A 349 -17.29 -4.25 3.75
N GLU A 350 -18.34 -4.90 4.25
CA GLU A 350 -18.62 -5.13 5.67
C GLU A 350 -18.07 -6.50 6.10
N SER A 351 -17.35 -6.50 7.22
CA SER A 351 -16.64 -7.67 7.74
C SER A 351 -17.30 -8.31 8.97
N ARG A 352 -18.45 -7.81 9.41
CA ARG A 352 -19.20 -8.37 10.56
C ARG A 352 -19.45 -9.87 10.42
N SER A 353 -19.95 -10.33 9.28
CA SER A 353 -20.27 -11.76 9.05
C SER A 353 -19.00 -12.63 8.98
N MET A 354 -17.88 -12.06 8.54
CA MET A 354 -16.57 -12.70 8.58
C MET A 354 -16.11 -12.86 10.03
N TRP A 355 -16.18 -11.81 10.83
CA TRP A 355 -15.79 -11.87 12.25
C TRP A 355 -16.65 -12.85 13.04
N HIS A 356 -17.95 -12.91 12.76
CA HIS A 356 -18.83 -13.89 13.39
C HIS A 356 -18.36 -15.33 13.08
N SER A 357 -18.10 -15.63 11.81
CA SER A 357 -17.64 -16.96 11.38
C SER A 357 -16.25 -17.30 11.95
N LEU A 358 -15.35 -16.32 12.01
CA LEU A 358 -14.02 -16.49 12.58
C LEU A 358 -14.08 -16.81 14.08
N LEU A 359 -14.89 -16.06 14.85
CA LEU A 359 -15.04 -16.30 16.28
C LEU A 359 -15.67 -17.67 16.58
N GLU A 360 -16.64 -18.09 15.76
CA GLU A 360 -17.24 -19.43 15.87
C GLU A 360 -16.20 -20.53 15.60
N ASP A 361 -15.40 -20.40 14.55
CA ASP A 361 -14.31 -21.34 14.24
C ASP A 361 -13.30 -21.42 15.39
N LEU A 362 -12.90 -20.28 15.96
CA LEU A 362 -12.02 -20.25 17.14
C LEU A 362 -12.67 -20.93 18.35
N PHE A 363 -13.97 -20.72 18.57
CA PHE A 363 -14.72 -21.31 19.68
C PHE A 363 -14.86 -22.83 19.54
N GLN A 364 -15.01 -23.32 18.31
CA GLN A 364 -15.04 -24.75 18.00
C GLN A 364 -13.66 -25.40 17.95
N GLY A 365 -12.57 -24.63 18.16
CA GLY A 365 -11.21 -25.14 18.12
C GLY A 365 -10.72 -25.51 16.72
N VAL A 366 -11.26 -24.88 15.68
CA VAL A 366 -10.76 -25.02 14.31
C VAL A 366 -9.31 -24.54 14.26
N SER A 367 -8.45 -25.25 13.52
CA SER A 367 -7.03 -24.89 13.46
C SER A 367 -6.82 -23.50 12.88
N ILE A 368 -5.86 -22.76 13.43
CA ILE A 368 -5.53 -21.40 12.96
C ILE A 368 -5.09 -21.38 11.48
N HIS A 369 -4.50 -22.47 10.98
CA HIS A 369 -4.17 -22.64 9.57
C HIS A 369 -5.42 -22.63 8.68
N GLN A 370 -6.47 -23.31 9.13
CA GLN A 370 -7.74 -23.37 8.42
C GLN A 370 -8.50 -22.03 8.51
N VAL A 371 -8.48 -21.37 9.68
CA VAL A 371 -9.04 -20.02 9.88
C VAL A 371 -8.37 -19.01 8.95
N ALA A 372 -7.02 -19.02 8.91
CA ALA A 372 -6.25 -18.14 8.03
C ALA A 372 -6.62 -18.37 6.56
N ALA A 373 -6.72 -19.63 6.12
CA ALA A 373 -7.11 -19.95 4.74
C ALA A 373 -8.54 -19.47 4.41
N ARG A 374 -9.52 -19.69 5.29
CA ARG A 374 -10.90 -19.23 5.10
C ARG A 374 -11.01 -17.71 5.04
N PHE A 375 -10.21 -17.00 5.83
CA PHE A 375 -10.11 -15.54 5.76
C PHE A 375 -9.56 -15.06 4.41
N HIS A 376 -8.43 -15.59 3.95
CA HIS A 376 -7.83 -15.18 2.67
C HIS A 376 -8.79 -15.43 1.49
N LEU A 377 -9.45 -16.59 1.46
CA LEU A 377 -10.41 -16.90 0.40
C LEU A 377 -11.68 -16.04 0.50
N GLY A 378 -12.19 -15.80 1.71
CA GLY A 378 -13.34 -14.92 1.95
C GLY A 378 -13.06 -13.48 1.51
N LEU A 379 -11.87 -12.96 1.81
CA LEU A 379 -11.45 -11.63 1.39
C LEU A 379 -11.33 -11.54 -0.14
N ALA A 380 -10.77 -12.56 -0.79
CA ALA A 380 -10.71 -12.62 -2.25
C ALA A 380 -12.13 -12.62 -2.87
N ASP A 381 -13.05 -13.40 -2.30
CA ASP A 381 -14.44 -13.44 -2.73
C ASP A 381 -15.15 -12.09 -2.52
N ALA A 382 -14.91 -11.41 -1.40
CA ALA A 382 -15.45 -10.08 -1.11
C ALA A 382 -15.02 -9.04 -2.16
N ILE A 383 -13.74 -9.05 -2.54
CA ILE A 383 -13.20 -8.17 -3.58
C ILE A 383 -13.89 -8.45 -4.92
N VAL A 384 -13.99 -9.72 -5.31
CA VAL A 384 -14.64 -10.12 -6.58
C VAL A 384 -16.14 -9.78 -6.59
N GLN A 385 -16.82 -9.92 -5.45
CA GLN A 385 -18.21 -9.52 -5.28
C GLN A 385 -18.38 -8.00 -5.43
N MET A 386 -17.51 -7.20 -4.80
CA MET A 386 -17.50 -5.74 -4.98
C MET A 386 -17.27 -5.36 -6.44
N VAL A 387 -16.29 -5.98 -7.13
CA VAL A 387 -16.04 -5.72 -8.56
C VAL A 387 -17.28 -6.05 -9.40
N THR A 388 -17.92 -7.20 -9.14
CA THR A 388 -19.15 -7.60 -9.85
C THR A 388 -20.27 -6.60 -9.61
N TYR A 389 -20.44 -6.13 -8.38
CA TYR A 389 -21.40 -5.08 -8.04
C TYR A 389 -21.12 -3.79 -8.83
N LEU A 390 -19.85 -3.36 -8.86
CA LEU A 390 -19.44 -2.14 -9.56
C LEU A 390 -19.56 -2.24 -11.09
N GLN A 391 -19.35 -3.42 -11.69
CA GLN A 391 -19.59 -3.64 -13.13
C GLN A 391 -21.06 -3.39 -13.54
N SER A 392 -22.01 -3.52 -12.61
CA SER A 392 -23.43 -3.21 -12.90
C SER A 392 -23.70 -1.70 -12.97
N GLN A 393 -22.81 -0.87 -12.42
CA GLN A 393 -22.98 0.58 -12.28
C GLN A 393 -22.01 1.39 -13.16
N HIS A 394 -20.87 0.79 -13.51
CA HIS A 394 -19.78 1.43 -14.22
C HIS A 394 -19.27 0.54 -15.35
N SER A 395 -18.85 1.16 -16.44
CA SER A 395 -18.24 0.45 -17.57
C SER A 395 -16.73 0.40 -17.41
N PHE A 396 -16.18 -0.80 -17.23
CA PHE A 396 -14.75 -1.07 -17.28
C PHE A 396 -14.52 -2.54 -17.66
N THR A 397 -13.41 -2.80 -18.34
CA THR A 397 -12.97 -4.17 -18.70
C THR A 397 -11.62 -4.53 -18.08
N GLN A 398 -10.93 -3.55 -17.50
CA GLN A 398 -9.59 -3.69 -16.92
C GLN A 398 -9.64 -3.40 -15.42
N VAL A 399 -8.93 -4.20 -14.65
CA VAL A 399 -8.82 -4.06 -13.19
C VAL A 399 -7.35 -4.03 -12.78
N ALA A 400 -6.89 -2.92 -12.21
CA ALA A 400 -5.53 -2.78 -11.69
C ALA A 400 -5.46 -3.15 -10.21
N LEU A 401 -4.68 -4.17 -9.85
CA LEU A 401 -4.44 -4.59 -8.47
C LEU A 401 -3.14 -3.95 -7.97
N THR A 402 -3.24 -3.09 -6.95
CA THR A 402 -2.10 -2.32 -6.44
C THR A 402 -2.15 -2.14 -4.93
N GLY A 403 -1.01 -1.75 -4.35
CA GLY A 403 -0.82 -1.61 -2.92
C GLY A 403 -0.24 -2.88 -2.28
N HIS A 404 0.12 -2.74 -1.01
CA HIS A 404 0.91 -3.73 -0.28
C HIS A 404 0.19 -5.07 -0.10
N SER A 405 -1.13 -5.08 0.08
CA SER A 405 -1.86 -6.31 0.36
C SER A 405 -1.81 -7.29 -0.82
N PHE A 406 -1.59 -6.83 -2.06
CA PHE A 406 -1.40 -7.71 -3.23
C PHE A 406 0.02 -8.30 -3.35
N ARG A 407 0.91 -8.09 -2.37
CA ARG A 407 2.10 -8.95 -2.19
C ARG A 407 1.75 -10.31 -1.60
N ASN A 408 0.59 -10.43 -0.94
CA ASN A 408 0.07 -11.70 -0.46
C ASN A 408 -0.31 -12.55 -1.67
N GLN A 409 0.42 -13.65 -1.87
CA GLN A 409 0.33 -14.51 -3.05
C GLN A 409 -1.03 -15.18 -3.12
N ILE A 410 -1.58 -15.61 -1.98
CA ILE A 410 -2.89 -16.27 -1.92
C ILE A 410 -3.98 -15.29 -2.37
N LEU A 411 -4.00 -14.08 -1.80
CA LEU A 411 -4.99 -13.06 -2.15
C LEU A 411 -4.87 -12.67 -3.63
N ALA A 412 -3.65 -12.36 -4.07
CA ALA A 412 -3.43 -11.89 -5.43
C ALA A 412 -3.74 -12.96 -6.47
N GLN A 413 -3.36 -14.23 -6.23
CA GLN A 413 -3.71 -15.34 -7.10
C GLN A 413 -5.23 -15.53 -7.16
N GLN A 414 -5.91 -15.62 -6.02
CA GLN A 414 -7.34 -15.90 -5.99
C GLN A 414 -8.18 -14.77 -6.62
N VAL A 415 -7.83 -13.51 -6.35
CA VAL A 415 -8.51 -12.37 -6.99
C VAL A 415 -8.25 -12.39 -8.51
N THR A 416 -7.01 -12.59 -8.94
CA THR A 416 -6.65 -12.61 -10.37
C THR A 416 -7.39 -13.71 -11.12
N GLU A 417 -7.38 -14.94 -10.62
CA GLU A 417 -8.05 -16.09 -11.22
C GLU A 417 -9.56 -15.84 -11.35
N LYS A 418 -10.21 -15.40 -10.27
CA LYS A 418 -11.67 -15.19 -10.22
C LYS A 418 -12.13 -14.03 -11.09
N LEU A 419 -11.36 -12.94 -11.17
CA LEU A 419 -11.67 -11.82 -12.07
C LEU A 419 -11.43 -12.19 -13.54
N SER A 420 -10.35 -12.90 -13.83
CA SER A 420 -10.06 -13.37 -15.20
C SER A 420 -11.15 -14.33 -15.70
N ALA A 421 -11.66 -15.20 -14.82
CA ALA A 421 -12.79 -16.09 -15.13
C ALA A 421 -14.11 -15.33 -15.44
N LYS A 422 -14.22 -14.05 -15.03
CA LYS A 422 -15.32 -13.15 -15.39
C LYS A 422 -15.06 -12.36 -16.68
N GLY A 423 -13.97 -12.63 -17.38
CA GLY A 423 -13.60 -11.94 -18.62
C GLY A 423 -12.95 -10.57 -18.42
N LEU A 424 -12.53 -10.23 -17.20
CA LEU A 424 -11.81 -8.98 -16.92
C LEU A 424 -10.31 -9.15 -17.18
N THR A 425 -9.69 -8.12 -17.75
CA THR A 425 -8.23 -8.04 -17.86
C THR A 425 -7.66 -7.54 -16.54
N VAL A 426 -6.92 -8.39 -15.85
CA VAL A 426 -6.29 -8.05 -14.56
C VAL A 426 -4.87 -7.52 -14.82
N LEU A 427 -4.59 -6.32 -14.32
CA LEU A 427 -3.30 -5.66 -14.38
C LEU A 427 -2.63 -5.79 -13.01
N THR A 428 -1.41 -6.32 -12.98
CA THR A 428 -0.59 -6.43 -11.77
C THR A 428 0.77 -5.85 -12.04
N HIS A 429 1.45 -5.36 -11.01
CA HIS A 429 2.82 -4.89 -11.15
C HIS A 429 3.80 -6.03 -11.47
N ASN A 430 4.84 -5.72 -12.23
CA ASN A 430 5.91 -6.60 -12.68
C ASN A 430 7.28 -5.94 -12.56
N GLN A 431 7.51 -4.73 -13.09
CA GLN A 431 8.79 -4.03 -12.93
C GLN A 431 8.75 -3.00 -11.81
N ILE A 432 7.60 -2.35 -11.61
CA ILE A 432 7.41 -1.32 -10.60
C ILE A 432 7.01 -2.01 -9.28
N PRO A 433 7.54 -1.61 -8.12
CA PRO A 433 7.06 -2.12 -6.85
C PRO A 433 5.58 -1.79 -6.61
N THR A 434 4.79 -2.78 -6.17
CA THR A 434 3.38 -2.59 -5.75
C THR A 434 3.23 -1.69 -4.51
N ASN A 435 4.34 -1.43 -3.83
CA ASN A 435 4.43 -0.64 -2.61
C ASN A 435 4.80 0.82 -2.90
N ASP A 436 4.95 1.61 -1.84
CA ASP A 436 5.19 3.05 -1.89
C ASP A 436 6.48 3.47 -2.61
N SER A 437 7.42 2.55 -2.83
CA SER A 437 8.59 2.82 -3.68
C SER A 437 8.25 2.92 -5.17
N GLY A 438 7.11 2.38 -5.62
CA GLY A 438 6.61 2.57 -6.98
C GLY A 438 5.77 3.84 -7.18
N LEU A 439 5.37 4.51 -6.08
CA LEU A 439 4.41 5.61 -6.09
C LEU A 439 4.84 6.78 -6.99
N SER A 440 6.13 7.10 -7.01
CA SER A 440 6.66 8.23 -7.79
C SER A 440 6.52 8.04 -9.30
N VAL A 441 6.48 6.81 -9.81
CA VAL A 441 6.22 6.56 -11.24
C VAL A 441 4.80 6.99 -11.61
N GLY A 442 3.82 6.63 -10.77
CA GLY A 442 2.43 7.07 -10.95
C GLY A 442 2.27 8.58 -10.83
N GLN A 443 2.94 9.20 -9.85
CA GLN A 443 2.95 10.68 -9.72
C GLN A 443 3.49 11.38 -10.98
N ALA A 444 4.59 10.87 -11.53
CA ALA A 444 5.17 11.40 -12.76
C ALA A 444 4.22 11.23 -13.96
N ALA A 445 3.64 10.05 -14.13
CA ALA A 445 2.71 9.76 -15.22
C ALA A 445 1.43 10.62 -15.15
N ILE A 446 0.82 10.76 -13.97
CA ILE A 446 -0.37 11.60 -13.79
C ILE A 446 -0.06 13.06 -14.11
N THR A 447 1.07 13.56 -13.63
CA THR A 447 1.50 14.94 -13.89
C THR A 447 1.74 15.16 -15.39
N ALA A 448 2.47 14.25 -16.03
CA ALA A 448 2.72 14.30 -17.47
C ALA A 448 1.41 14.28 -18.28
N ALA A 449 0.47 13.39 -17.96
CA ALA A 449 -0.82 13.29 -18.63
C ALA A 449 -1.63 14.59 -18.51
N ARG A 450 -1.70 15.17 -17.30
CA ARG A 450 -2.37 16.45 -17.04
C ARG A 450 -1.72 17.61 -17.79
N MET A 451 -0.41 17.60 -17.97
CA MET A 451 0.31 18.63 -18.75
C MET A 451 0.11 18.46 -20.25
N ILE A 452 0.19 17.24 -20.77
CA ILE A 452 -0.08 16.95 -22.20
C ILE A 452 -1.50 17.38 -22.57
N GLY A 453 -2.49 17.04 -21.74
CA GLY A 453 -3.89 17.42 -21.97
C GLY A 453 -4.16 18.94 -21.94
N ARG A 454 -3.30 19.72 -21.27
CA ARG A 454 -3.38 21.20 -21.25
C ARG A 454 -2.71 21.87 -22.45
N VAL A 455 -1.82 21.18 -23.16
CA VAL A 455 -1.14 21.71 -24.36
C VAL A 455 -1.99 21.44 -25.62
N GLY A 456 -2.90 20.48 -25.58
CA GLY A 456 -3.82 20.14 -26.68
C GLY A 456 -5.21 20.76 -26.62
N ALA A 457 -5.54 21.50 -25.56
CA ALA A 457 -6.78 22.26 -25.38
C ALA A 457 -6.50 23.76 -25.49
#